data_AF-A0A0G1PGL3-F1
#
_entry.id   AF-A0A0G1PGL3-F1
#
_cell.length_a   1.000
_cell.length_b   1.000
_cell.length_c   1.000
_cell.angle_alpha   90.00
_cell.angle_beta   90.00
_cell.angle_gamma   90.00
#
_symmetry.space_group_name_H-M   'P 1'
#
loop_
_entity.id
_entity.type
_entity.pdbx_description
1 polymer ?
#
loop_
_entity_poly.entity_id
_entity_poly.type
_entity_poly.pdbx_seq_one_letter_code
_entity_poly.pdbx_strand_id
1 'polypeptide(L)'
;MSKRHGKSYYTGRAVKEKVGGHKAVGLPEDVHEYASMLEARCAKILLKHNIRFKPHVKFDCVDREGKPFTYEVDFLFEEPKKFLGISEAIDAIEVKGVLSRHDFLRRTSLKFKHGIDAYIALEPIIQLWENEGVR
;
A
#
# COMPACT_ATOMS: atom_id res chain seq x y z
N MET A 1 -26.10 -3.15 -34.85
CA MET A 1 -25.29 -4.15 -34.10
C MET A 1 -24.62 -3.46 -32.93
N SER A 2 -25.13 -3.69 -31.71
CA SER A 2 -24.65 -3.03 -30.50
C SER A 2 -23.33 -3.67 -30.03
N LYS A 3 -22.24 -2.89 -30.03
CA LYS A 3 -20.93 -3.31 -29.50
C LYS A 3 -21.04 -3.40 -27.97
N ARG A 4 -21.13 -4.63 -27.45
CA ARG A 4 -21.01 -4.90 -26.01
C ARG A 4 -19.63 -4.41 -25.56
N HIS A 5 -19.60 -3.32 -24.80
CA HIS A 5 -18.44 -2.92 -24.04
C HIS A 5 -18.22 -4.00 -22.97
N GLY A 6 -17.27 -4.89 -23.21
CA GLY A 6 -16.82 -5.85 -22.20
C GLY A 6 -16.23 -5.07 -21.04
N LYS A 7 -16.93 -5.07 -19.90
CA LYS A 7 -16.33 -4.67 -18.62
C LYS A 7 -15.16 -5.62 -18.37
N SER A 8 -13.94 -5.13 -18.52
CA SER A 8 -12.72 -5.85 -18.14
C SER A 8 -12.72 -5.98 -16.63
N TYR A 9 -13.30 -7.07 -16.12
CA TYR A 9 -13.07 -7.48 -14.75
C TYR A 9 -11.66 -8.07 -14.70
N TYR A 10 -10.72 -7.35 -14.08
CA TYR A 10 -9.42 -7.90 -13.70
C TYR A 10 -9.66 -9.11 -12.79
N THR A 11 -9.72 -10.29 -13.40
CA THR A 11 -9.87 -11.61 -12.76
C THR A 11 -8.52 -12.34 -12.71
N GLY A 12 -7.42 -11.67 -13.08
CA GLY A 12 -6.08 -12.20 -12.99
C GLY A 12 -5.66 -12.36 -11.53
N ARG A 13 -5.33 -13.59 -11.13
CA ARG A 13 -4.67 -13.90 -9.87
C ARG A 13 -3.49 -12.93 -9.68
N ALA A 14 -3.39 -12.28 -8.52
CA ALA A 14 -2.27 -11.38 -8.25
C ALA A 14 -0.95 -12.15 -8.42
N VAL A 15 -0.06 -11.62 -9.26
CA VAL A 15 1.26 -12.20 -9.49
C VAL A 15 2.19 -11.64 -8.42
N LYS A 16 2.72 -12.54 -7.60
CA LYS A 16 3.74 -12.18 -6.61
C LYS A 16 5.04 -11.83 -7.29
N GLU A 17 5.77 -10.89 -6.71
CA GLU A 17 7.06 -10.45 -7.24
C GLU A 17 8.07 -10.26 -6.11
N LYS A 18 9.33 -10.64 -6.36
CA LYS A 18 10.44 -10.43 -5.44
C LYS A 18 11.17 -9.13 -5.78
N VAL A 19 11.45 -8.32 -4.77
CA VAL A 19 12.16 -7.05 -4.92
C VAL A 19 13.41 -7.07 -4.02
N GLY A 20 14.55 -6.65 -4.57
CA GLY A 20 15.83 -6.53 -3.84
C GLY A 20 16.15 -5.09 -3.42
N GLY A 21 17.13 -4.90 -2.55
CA GLY A 21 17.62 -3.59 -2.10
C GLY A 21 17.12 -3.14 -0.72
N HIS A 22 16.39 -3.99 0.00
CA HIS A 22 15.77 -3.66 1.29
C HIS A 22 16.80 -3.42 2.40
N LYS A 23 18.00 -4.00 2.31
CA LYS A 23 19.08 -3.69 3.26
C LYS A 23 19.51 -2.23 3.24
N ALA A 24 19.42 -1.57 2.09
CA ALA A 24 19.78 -0.16 1.95
C ALA A 24 18.88 0.76 2.78
N VAL A 25 17.64 0.34 3.03
CA VAL A 25 16.66 1.08 3.83
C VAL A 25 16.50 0.53 5.25
N GLY A 26 17.43 -0.32 5.70
CA GLY A 26 17.52 -0.77 7.10
C GLY A 26 16.77 -2.07 7.42
N LEU A 27 16.27 -2.81 6.42
CA LEU A 27 15.63 -4.10 6.64
C LEU A 27 16.66 -5.24 6.74
N PRO A 28 16.40 -6.29 7.54
CA PRO A 28 17.36 -7.38 7.74
C PRO A 28 17.56 -8.24 6.50
N GLU A 29 16.47 -8.49 5.75
CA GLU A 29 16.47 -9.25 4.51
C GLU A 29 16.59 -8.29 3.33
N ASP A 30 17.40 -8.64 2.33
CA ASP A 30 17.58 -7.78 1.15
C ASP A 30 16.48 -7.96 0.10
N VAL A 31 15.94 -9.18 0.02
CA VAL A 31 14.91 -9.56 -0.95
C VAL A 31 13.62 -9.86 -0.22
N HIS A 32 12.55 -9.19 -0.61
CA HIS A 32 11.21 -9.40 -0.06
C HIS A 32 10.24 -9.82 -1.17
N GLU A 33 9.33 -10.76 -0.88
CA GLU A 33 8.25 -11.16 -1.79
C GLU A 33 6.98 -10.35 -1.49
N TYR A 34 6.40 -9.73 -2.50
CA TYR A 34 5.17 -8.93 -2.40
C TYR A 34 3.99 -9.68 -3.02
N ALA A 35 2.78 -9.41 -2.51
CA ALA A 35 1.58 -10.14 -2.90
C ALA A 35 1.09 -9.80 -4.30
N SER A 36 1.52 -8.65 -4.85
CA SER A 36 1.18 -8.23 -6.21
C SER A 36 2.29 -7.42 -6.89
N MET A 37 2.25 -7.38 -8.23
CA MET A 37 3.09 -6.48 -9.05
C MET A 37 2.93 -5.01 -8.67
N LEU A 38 1.72 -4.58 -8.30
CA LEU A 38 1.45 -3.18 -7.96
C LEU A 38 2.16 -2.79 -6.67
N GLU A 39 2.12 -3.68 -5.70
CA GLU A 39 2.81 -3.53 -4.43
C GLU A 39 4.33 -3.57 -4.61
N ALA A 40 4.84 -4.52 -5.41
CA ALA A 40 6.26 -4.60 -5.75
C ALA A 40 6.78 -3.32 -6.45
N ARG A 41 5.97 -2.72 -7.32
CA ARG A 41 6.28 -1.41 -7.92
C ARG A 41 6.37 -0.30 -6.88
N CYS A 42 5.42 -0.23 -5.94
CA CYS A 42 5.47 0.71 -4.83
C CYS A 42 6.75 0.53 -4.00
N ALA A 43 7.11 -0.72 -3.64
CA ALA A 43 8.34 -1.03 -2.92
C ALA A 43 9.59 -0.53 -3.67
N LYS A 44 9.70 -0.78 -4.97
CA LYS A 44 10.81 -0.30 -5.81
C LYS A 44 10.93 1.23 -5.80
N ILE A 45 9.81 1.95 -5.83
CA ILE A 45 9.80 3.42 -5.74
C ILE A 45 10.34 3.86 -4.38
N LEU A 46 9.83 3.30 -3.28
CA LEU A 46 10.28 3.65 -1.93
C LEU A 46 11.78 3.42 -1.75
N LEU A 47 12.28 2.27 -2.24
CA LEU A 47 13.71 1.93 -2.24
C LEU A 47 14.55 2.89 -3.07
N LYS A 48 14.11 3.20 -4.31
CA LYS A 48 14.79 4.16 -5.21
C LYS A 48 14.95 5.54 -4.57
N HIS A 49 13.98 5.95 -3.76
CA HIS A 49 13.99 7.23 -3.06
C HIS A 49 14.55 7.17 -1.63
N ASN A 50 15.17 6.04 -1.25
CA ASN A 50 15.76 5.81 0.06
C ASN A 50 14.79 6.09 1.23
N ILE A 51 13.51 5.75 1.03
CA ILE A 51 12.48 5.87 2.06
C ILE A 51 12.52 4.59 2.90
N ARG A 52 12.68 4.75 4.21
CA ARG A 52 12.64 3.64 5.17
C ARG A 52 11.21 3.22 5.47
N PHE A 53 10.96 1.92 5.38
CA PHE A 53 9.66 1.32 5.66
C PHE A 53 9.81 -0.12 6.17
N LYS A 54 8.76 -0.63 6.80
CA LYS A 54 8.56 -2.03 7.17
C LYS A 54 7.43 -2.62 6.33
N PRO A 55 7.66 -3.72 5.59
CA PRO A 55 6.62 -4.36 4.80
C PRO A 55 5.67 -5.20 5.69
N HIS A 56 4.42 -5.34 5.26
CA HIS A 56 3.41 -6.28 5.82
C HIS A 56 3.27 -6.25 7.35
N VAL A 57 3.14 -5.06 7.93
CA VAL A 57 3.01 -4.92 9.39
C VAL A 57 1.57 -5.15 9.83
N LYS A 58 1.40 -6.07 10.79
CA LYS A 58 0.10 -6.46 11.33
C LYS A 58 -0.29 -5.63 12.56
N PHE A 59 -1.56 -5.24 12.60
CA PHE A 59 -2.19 -4.52 13.68
C PHE A 59 -3.48 -5.22 14.09
N ASP A 60 -3.68 -5.36 15.40
CA ASP A 60 -4.95 -5.82 15.93
C ASP A 60 -5.95 -4.66 15.94
N CYS A 61 -7.01 -4.77 15.16
CA CYS A 61 -8.05 -3.77 15.00
C CYS A 61 -9.40 -4.28 15.53
N VAL A 62 -10.39 -3.39 15.59
CA VAL A 62 -11.79 -3.73 15.92
C VAL A 62 -12.72 -3.12 14.91
N ASP A 63 -13.74 -3.86 14.47
CA ASP A 63 -14.74 -3.31 13.56
C ASP A 63 -15.76 -2.44 14.31
N ARG A 64 -16.78 -1.96 13.59
CA ARG A 64 -17.83 -1.09 14.16
C ARG A 64 -18.68 -1.78 15.21
N GLU A 65 -18.74 -3.11 15.21
CA GLU A 65 -19.48 -3.93 16.18
C GLU A 65 -18.59 -4.34 17.36
N GLY A 66 -17.33 -3.89 17.39
CA GLY A 66 -16.33 -4.23 18.41
C GLY A 66 -15.67 -5.59 18.19
N LYS A 67 -15.91 -6.26 17.06
CA LYS A 67 -15.33 -7.57 16.78
C LYS A 67 -13.86 -7.41 16.37
N PRO A 68 -12.94 -8.19 16.98
CA PRO A 68 -11.53 -8.11 16.65
C PRO A 68 -11.23 -8.65 15.25
N PHE A 69 -10.28 -8.03 14.57
CA PHE A 69 -9.70 -8.52 13.32
C PHE A 69 -8.25 -8.06 13.18
N THR A 70 -7.45 -8.77 12.40
CA THR A 70 -6.07 -8.36 12.10
C THR A 70 -6.07 -7.58 10.78
N TYR A 71 -5.46 -6.39 10.81
CA TYR A 71 -5.21 -5.58 9.63
C TYR A 71 -3.70 -5.57 9.31
N GLU A 72 -3.33 -5.86 8.08
CA GLU A 72 -1.95 -5.82 7.61
C GLU A 72 -1.81 -4.64 6.66
N VAL A 73 -0.91 -3.70 6.94
CA VAL A 73 -0.54 -2.64 6.00
C VAL A 73 0.63 -3.09 5.15
N ASP A 74 0.60 -2.74 3.86
CA ASP A 74 1.65 -3.14 2.92
C ASP A 74 3.00 -2.45 3.25
N PHE A 75 2.97 -1.16 3.60
CA PHE A 75 4.18 -0.39 3.93
C PHE A 75 3.95 0.53 5.13
N LEU A 76 4.70 0.35 6.23
CA LEU A 76 4.70 1.25 7.39
C LEU A 76 6.00 2.06 7.44
N PHE A 77 5.93 3.38 7.51
CA PHE A 77 7.11 4.24 7.59
C PHE A 77 7.62 4.38 9.03
N GLU A 78 8.93 4.63 9.17
CA GLU A 78 9.51 4.95 10.49
C GLU A 78 9.05 6.31 11.01
N GLU A 79 8.73 7.23 10.09
CA GLU A 79 8.25 8.58 10.38
C GLU A 79 7.21 8.98 9.32
N PRO A 80 6.25 9.86 9.64
CA PRO A 80 5.29 10.36 8.67
C PRO A 80 5.97 10.95 7.42
N LYS A 81 5.46 10.59 6.24
CA LYS A 81 6.01 11.03 4.95
C LYS A 81 4.97 11.80 4.15
N LYS A 82 5.40 12.88 3.52
CA LYS A 82 4.61 13.60 2.51
C LYS A 82 5.00 13.10 1.13
N PHE A 83 3.98 12.78 0.33
CA PHE A 83 4.14 12.31 -1.05
C PHE A 83 3.46 13.25 -2.03
N LEU A 84 3.99 13.35 -3.24
CA LEU A 84 3.34 14.02 -4.36
C LEU A 84 1.91 13.47 -4.56
N GLY A 85 0.93 14.35 -4.69
CA GLY A 85 -0.48 13.97 -4.86
C GLY A 85 -1.23 13.62 -3.57
N ILE A 86 -0.57 13.69 -2.40
CA ILE A 86 -1.19 13.51 -1.09
C ILE A 86 -1.06 14.81 -0.29
N SER A 87 -2.20 15.33 0.19
CA SER A 87 -2.24 16.61 0.89
C SER A 87 -1.53 16.57 2.25
N GLU A 88 -1.74 15.48 2.99
CA GLU A 88 -1.25 15.29 4.36
C GLU A 88 -0.03 14.36 4.39
N ALA A 89 0.76 14.46 5.46
CA ALA A 89 1.76 13.43 5.74
C ALA A 89 1.06 12.17 6.23
N ILE A 90 1.59 11.01 5.83
CA ILE A 90 1.00 9.69 6.08
C ILE A 90 2.00 8.77 6.75
N ASP A 91 1.51 7.84 7.56
CA ASP A 91 2.34 6.90 8.32
C ASP A 91 2.53 5.58 7.58
N ALA A 92 1.59 5.22 6.72
CA ALA A 92 1.59 3.95 6.00
C ALA A 92 0.97 4.08 4.61
N ILE A 93 1.29 3.12 3.74
CA ILE A 93 0.64 2.92 2.45
C ILE A 93 0.00 1.53 2.43
N GLU A 94 -1.25 1.50 1.96
CA GLU A 94 -1.97 0.31 1.53
C GLU A 94 -2.14 0.37 0.02
N VAL A 95 -1.66 -0.63 -0.70
CA VAL A 95 -1.77 -0.72 -2.15
C VAL A 95 -3.01 -1.51 -2.53
N LYS A 96 -3.88 -0.91 -3.37
CA LYS A 96 -5.09 -1.57 -3.86
C LYS A 96 -5.23 -1.43 -5.37
N GLY A 97 -5.42 -2.56 -6.05
CA GLY A 97 -5.82 -2.56 -7.47
C GLY A 97 -7.29 -2.20 -7.66
N VAL A 98 -8.15 -2.64 -6.73
CA VAL A 98 -9.58 -2.34 -6.73
C VAL A 98 -9.97 -1.89 -5.32
N LEU A 99 -10.63 -0.73 -5.24
CA LEU A 99 -11.17 -0.22 -3.98
C LEU A 99 -12.48 -0.93 -3.62
N SER A 100 -12.56 -1.35 -2.36
CA SER A 100 -13.80 -1.77 -1.73
C SER A 100 -14.18 -0.83 -0.59
N ARG A 101 -15.46 -0.83 -0.21
CA ARG A 101 -15.93 -0.11 0.97
C ARG A 101 -15.21 -0.57 2.25
N HIS A 102 -14.82 -1.85 2.32
CA HIS A 102 -14.16 -2.41 3.49
C HIS A 102 -12.75 -1.81 3.72
N ASP A 103 -12.05 -1.40 2.67
CA ASP A 103 -10.72 -0.81 2.78
C ASP A 103 -10.76 0.50 3.57
N PHE A 104 -11.74 1.36 3.27
CA PHE A 104 -11.94 2.61 4.02
C PHE A 104 -12.28 2.35 5.50
N LEU A 105 -13.09 1.33 5.79
CA LEU A 105 -13.46 0.99 7.17
C LEU A 105 -12.25 0.48 7.96
N ARG A 106 -11.42 -0.36 7.34
CA ARG A 106 -10.19 -0.88 7.95
C ARG A 106 -9.19 0.23 8.22
N ARG A 107 -8.98 1.14 7.26
CA ARG A 107 -8.17 2.35 7.44
C ARG A 107 -8.66 3.20 8.62
N THR A 108 -9.95 3.46 8.70
CA THR A 108 -10.52 4.24 9.82
C THR A 108 -10.32 3.54 11.16
N SER A 109 -10.47 2.21 11.22
CA SER A 109 -10.22 1.44 12.45
C SER A 109 -8.75 1.51 12.88
N LEU A 110 -7.82 1.41 11.92
CA LEU A 110 -6.39 1.56 12.18
C LEU A 110 -6.07 2.94 12.77
N LYS A 111 -6.56 4.01 12.15
CA LYS A 111 -6.36 5.39 12.63
C LYS A 111 -6.96 5.59 14.01
N PHE A 112 -8.18 5.07 14.25
CA PHE A 112 -8.85 5.21 15.54
C PHE A 112 -8.11 4.48 16.67
N LYS A 113 -7.65 3.25 16.44
CA LYS A 113 -7.07 2.42 17.50
C LYS A 113 -5.57 2.65 17.72
N HIS A 114 -4.83 2.95 16.65
CA HIS A 114 -3.36 3.03 16.67
C HIS A 114 -2.82 4.41 16.31
N GLY A 115 -3.67 5.35 15.89
CA GLY A 115 -3.23 6.68 15.46
C GLY A 115 -2.50 6.72 14.12
N ILE A 116 -2.46 5.60 13.38
CA ILE A 116 -1.72 5.46 12.12
C ILE A 116 -2.60 5.91 10.96
N ASP A 117 -2.17 6.93 10.22
CA ASP A 117 -2.85 7.38 9.00
C ASP A 117 -2.28 6.68 7.77
N ALA A 118 -2.93 5.59 7.37
CA ALA A 118 -2.59 4.86 6.15
C ALA A 118 -3.24 5.50 4.93
N TYR A 119 -2.52 5.69 3.82
CA TYR A 119 -3.10 6.09 2.54
C TYR A 119 -3.35 4.88 1.65
N ILE A 120 -4.50 4.83 0.97
CA ILE A 120 -4.77 3.79 -0.01
C ILE A 120 -4.26 4.23 -1.39
N ALA A 121 -3.10 3.72 -1.79
CA ALA A 121 -2.49 3.98 -3.09
C ALA A 121 -3.09 3.06 -4.17
N LEU A 122 -3.59 3.68 -5.23
CA LEU A 122 -4.09 2.99 -6.42
C LEU A 122 -3.08 3.11 -7.56
N GLU A 123 -3.31 2.34 -8.62
CA GLU A 123 -2.51 2.36 -9.86
C GLU A 123 -2.17 3.78 -10.35
N PRO A 124 -3.09 4.75 -10.45
CA PRO A 124 -2.75 6.09 -10.94
C PRO A 124 -1.76 6.86 -10.05
N ILE A 125 -1.82 6.68 -8.73
CA ILE A 125 -0.88 7.32 -7.79
C ILE A 125 0.50 6.68 -7.90
N ILE A 126 0.55 5.35 -8.03
CA ILE A 126 1.83 4.65 -8.23
C ILE A 126 2.46 5.06 -9.56
N GLN A 127 1.68 5.15 -10.64
CA GLN A 127 2.15 5.65 -11.94
C GLN A 127 2.66 7.10 -11.85
N LEU A 128 1.96 7.97 -11.11
CA LEU A 128 2.42 9.33 -10.86
C LEU A 128 3.81 9.32 -10.21
N TRP A 129 4.01 8.50 -9.17
CA TRP A 129 5.30 8.41 -8.48
C TRP A 129 6.42 7.76 -9.30
N GLU A 130 6.09 6.85 -10.21
CA GLU A 130 7.09 6.29 -11.14
C GLU A 130 7.62 7.34 -12.11
N ASN A 131 6.72 8.20 -12.61
CA ASN A 131 7.05 9.19 -13.63
C ASN A 131 7.68 10.46 -13.05
N GLU A 132 7.06 11.01 -12.01
CA GLU A 132 7.42 12.33 -11.45
C GLU A 132 8.26 12.22 -10.17
N GLY A 133 8.33 11.02 -9.57
CA GLY A 133 8.91 10.82 -8.26
C GLY A 133 7.92 11.06 -7.12
N VAL A 134 8.43 10.96 -5.89
CA VAL A 134 7.60 10.98 -4.66
C VAL A 134 7.59 12.30 -3.91
N ARG A 135 8.30 13.34 -4.38
CA ARG A 135 8.46 14.63 -3.69
C ARG A 135 8.05 15.79 -4.58
#